data_AF-A0A7S0E9Q3-F1
#
_entry.id   AF-A0A7S0E9Q3-F1
#
_cell.length_a   1.000
_cell.length_b   1.000
_cell.length_c   1.000
_cell.angle_alpha   90.00
_cell.angle_beta   90.00
_cell.angle_gamma   90.00
#
_symmetry.space_group_name_H-M   'P 1'
#
loop_
_entity.id
_entity.type
_entity.pdbx_description
1 polymer ?
#
loop_
_entity_poly.entity_id
_entity_poly.type
_entity_poly.pdbx_seq_one_letter_code
_entity_poly.pdbx_strand_id
1 'polypeptide(L)'
;ASAMVIETSQRKGVGTTVLCVVRAGALRPGMWFVCGSVLGRIRTLFEPKEAEAGRVAWLSEAAAGVPASLGVAWQQGTGINPHGSFQVGDELRVMPEAAARELADYRQAA
;
A
#
# COMPACT_ATOMS: atom_id res chain seq x y z
N ALA A 1 -0.15 -6.80 -10.24
CA ALA A 1 0.91 -5.78 -10.08
C ALA A 1 1.62 -6.00 -8.74
N SER A 2 2.86 -5.56 -8.60
CA SER A 2 3.56 -5.60 -7.31
C SER A 2 4.47 -4.40 -7.12
N ALA A 3 4.74 -4.08 -5.85
CA ALA A 3 5.61 -3.01 -5.44
C ALA A 3 6.38 -3.40 -4.17
N MET A 4 7.48 -2.72 -3.92
CA MET A 4 8.29 -2.90 -2.73
C MET A 4 8.18 -1.65 -1.85
N VAL A 5 7.89 -1.86 -0.56
CA VAL A 5 7.73 -0.77 0.40
C VAL A 5 9.10 -0.17 0.72
N ILE A 6 9.21 1.15 0.59
CA ILE A 6 10.39 1.93 0.96
C ILE A 6 10.15 2.58 2.33
N GLU A 7 8.95 3.12 2.56
CA GLU A 7 8.62 3.85 3.78
C GLU A 7 7.12 3.78 4.05
N THR A 8 6.75 3.84 5.32
CA THR A 8 5.36 4.02 5.78
C THR A 8 5.29 5.23 6.69
N SER A 9 4.34 6.13 6.43
CA SER A 9 4.16 7.39 7.18
C SER A 9 2.68 7.71 7.37
N GLN A 10 2.36 8.68 8.23
CA GLN A 10 0.99 9.20 8.38
C GLN A 10 0.90 10.64 7.86
N ARG A 11 -0.11 10.91 7.04
CA ARG A 11 -0.36 12.23 6.47
C ARG A 11 -1.75 12.74 6.84
N LYS A 12 -1.82 13.95 7.41
CA LYS A 12 -3.10 14.59 7.76
C LYS A 12 -4.02 14.68 6.54
N GLY A 13 -5.27 14.26 6.68
CA GLY A 13 -6.27 14.24 5.60
C GLY A 13 -6.20 13.05 4.64
N VAL A 14 -5.05 12.37 4.53
CA VAL A 14 -4.91 11.15 3.72
C VAL A 14 -4.97 9.89 4.60
N GLY A 15 -4.45 9.94 5.83
CA GLY A 15 -4.26 8.77 6.69
C GLY A 15 -2.89 8.15 6.45
N THR A 16 -2.80 6.82 6.53
CA THR A 16 -1.52 6.14 6.30
C THR A 16 -1.13 6.16 4.84
N THR A 17 0.14 6.46 4.62
CA THR A 17 0.78 6.57 3.33
C THR A 17 1.95 5.62 3.22
N VAL A 18 2.12 5.02 2.05
CA VAL A 18 3.21 4.08 1.75
C VAL A 18 3.97 4.58 0.55
N LEU A 19 5.25 4.87 0.73
CA LEU A 19 6.16 5.09 -0.39
C LEU A 19 6.65 3.74 -0.88
N CYS A 20 6.50 3.47 -2.18
CA CYS A 20 6.90 2.19 -2.76
C CYS A 20 7.54 2.38 -4.14
N VAL A 21 8.35 1.41 -4.56
CA VAL A 21 8.77 1.27 -5.98
C VAL A 21 7.93 0.19 -6.62
N VAL A 22 7.23 0.52 -7.70
CA VAL A 22 6.47 -0.47 -8.47
C VAL A 22 7.45 -1.39 -9.19
N ARG A 23 7.41 -2.70 -8.90
CA ARG A 23 8.29 -3.69 -9.52
C ARG A 23 7.71 -4.27 -10.81
N ALA A 24 6.39 -4.47 -10.85
CA ALA A 24 5.73 -5.09 -12.00
C ALA A 24 4.28 -4.64 -12.17
N GLY A 25 3.85 -4.42 -13.42
CA GLY A 25 2.52 -3.93 -13.76
C GLY A 25 2.33 -2.46 -13.39
N ALA A 26 1.07 -2.08 -13.14
CA ALA A 26 0.72 -0.73 -12.70
C ALA A 26 -0.19 -0.78 -11.46
N LEU A 27 0.02 0.15 -10.53
CA LEU A 27 -0.85 0.37 -9.38
C LEU A 27 -1.90 1.43 -9.70
N ARG A 28 -3.13 1.21 -9.26
CA ARG A 28 -4.26 2.12 -9.47
C ARG A 28 -5.13 2.21 -8.22
N PRO A 29 -5.84 3.34 -8.00
CA PRO A 29 -6.82 3.43 -6.93
C PRO A 29 -7.87 2.32 -7.05
N GLY A 30 -8.37 1.85 -5.91
CA GLY A 30 -9.37 0.80 -5.79
C GLY A 30 -8.81 -0.63 -5.75
N MET A 31 -7.55 -0.84 -6.15
CA MET A 31 -6.91 -2.17 -6.12
C MET A 31 -6.70 -2.66 -4.68
N TRP A 32 -7.03 -3.94 -4.48
CA TRP A 32 -6.71 -4.67 -3.26
C TRP A 32 -5.31 -5.27 -3.33
N PHE A 33 -4.65 -5.34 -2.20
CA PHE A 33 -3.32 -5.89 -2.09
C PHE A 33 -3.09 -6.55 -0.74
N VAL A 34 -2.14 -7.46 -0.71
CA VAL A 34 -1.55 -7.98 0.53
C VAL A 34 -0.10 -7.51 0.63
N CYS A 35 0.34 -7.16 1.84
CA CYS A 35 1.70 -6.75 2.14
C CYS A 35 2.06 -7.32 3.51
N GLY A 36 3.03 -8.23 3.57
CA GLY A 36 3.24 -9.06 4.76
C GLY A 36 1.96 -9.83 5.11
N SER A 37 1.50 -9.69 6.35
CA SER A 37 0.24 -10.27 6.87
C SER A 37 -0.95 -9.29 6.82
N VAL A 38 -0.80 -8.13 6.16
CA VAL A 38 -1.80 -7.06 6.15
C VAL A 38 -2.52 -7.02 4.79
N LEU A 39 -3.86 -6.99 4.84
CA LEU A 39 -4.69 -6.64 3.68
C LEU A 39 -4.89 -5.13 3.60
N GLY A 40 -4.65 -4.56 2.42
CA GLY A 40 -4.95 -3.17 2.15
C GLY A 40 -5.67 -2.93 0.84
N ARG A 41 -6.21 -1.71 0.70
CA ARG A 41 -6.78 -1.16 -0.52
C ARG A 41 -6.12 0.18 -0.82
N ILE A 42 -5.70 0.37 -2.07
CA ILE A 42 -5.16 1.65 -2.55
C ILE A 42 -6.34 2.61 -2.67
N ARG A 43 -6.35 3.70 -1.90
CA ARG A 43 -7.36 4.75 -2.00
C ARG A 43 -6.93 5.86 -2.94
N THR A 44 -5.66 6.24 -2.87
CA THR A 44 -5.10 7.32 -3.69
C THR A 44 -3.65 7.02 -4.06
N LEU A 45 -3.20 7.60 -5.17
CA LEU A 45 -1.79 7.62 -5.58
C LEU A 45 -1.35 9.07 -5.79
N PHE A 46 -0.12 9.38 -5.43
CA PHE A 46 0.46 10.69 -5.66
C PHE A 46 1.98 10.61 -5.81
N GLU A 47 2.57 11.62 -6.44
CA GLU A 47 4.01 11.68 -6.63
C GLU A 47 4.76 11.84 -5.30
N PRO A 48 5.90 11.15 -5.10
CA PRO A 48 6.69 11.25 -3.87
C PRO A 48 7.25 12.65 -3.63
N LYS A 49 7.73 13.32 -4.68
CA LYS A 49 8.46 14.61 -4.61
C LYS A 49 7.59 15.79 -4.20
N GLU A 50 6.29 15.74 -4.49
CA GLU A 50 5.39 16.87 -4.23
C GLU A 50 4.85 16.86 -2.79
N ALA A 51 4.88 15.72 -2.10
CA ALA A 51 4.35 15.59 -0.74
C ALA A 51 5.04 16.51 0.29
N GLU A 52 6.30 16.89 0.07
CA GLU A 52 7.07 17.81 0.92
C GLU A 52 6.68 19.29 0.74
N ALA A 53 6.19 19.69 -0.44
CA ALA A 53 5.87 21.08 -0.75
C ALA A 53 4.41 21.48 -0.43
N GLY A 54 3.63 20.57 0.16
CA GLY A 54 2.19 20.77 0.43
C GLY A 54 1.32 20.72 -0.83
N ARG A 55 1.89 20.49 -2.01
CA ARG A 55 1.17 20.21 -3.26
C ARG A 55 1.03 18.69 -3.42
N VAL A 56 -0.05 18.24 -4.03
CA VAL A 56 -0.28 16.81 -4.27
C VAL A 56 -0.59 16.64 -5.73
N ALA A 57 0.38 16.17 -6.50
CA ALA A 57 0.17 15.68 -7.85
C ALA A 57 -0.46 14.29 -7.74
N TRP A 58 -1.79 14.22 -7.82
CA TRP A 58 -2.52 12.95 -7.81
C TRP A 58 -2.26 12.19 -9.11
N LEU A 59 -2.03 10.89 -8.98
CA LEU A 59 -1.78 9.99 -10.09
C LEU A 59 -3.00 9.10 -10.32
N SER A 60 -3.37 8.89 -11.59
CA SER A 60 -4.36 7.89 -11.97
C SER A 60 -3.78 6.47 -12.00
N GLU A 61 -2.47 6.35 -12.26
CA GLU A 61 -1.71 5.11 -12.12
C GLU A 61 -0.24 5.37 -11.77
N ALA A 62 0.43 4.33 -11.27
CA ALA A 62 1.88 4.27 -11.17
C ALA A 62 2.41 3.02 -11.89
N ALA A 63 3.21 3.23 -12.94
CA ALA A 63 3.81 2.16 -13.74
C ALA A 63 5.09 1.59 -13.10
N ALA A 64 5.53 0.42 -13.58
CA ALA A 64 6.76 -0.22 -13.13
C ALA A 64 7.98 0.71 -13.27
N GLY A 65 8.87 0.65 -12.28
CA GLY A 65 10.07 1.49 -12.17
C GLY A 65 9.83 2.88 -11.59
N VAL A 66 8.57 3.31 -11.42
CA VAL A 66 8.24 4.62 -10.85
C VAL A 66 8.05 4.51 -9.34
N PRO A 67 8.72 5.36 -8.52
CA PRO A 67 8.39 5.48 -7.11
C PRO A 67 7.05 6.20 -6.96
N ALA A 68 6.16 5.67 -6.15
CA ALA A 68 4.84 6.22 -5.93
C ALA A 68 4.46 6.20 -4.45
N SER A 69 3.80 7.26 -4.02
CA SER A 69 3.19 7.34 -2.70
C SER A 69 1.74 6.93 -2.78
N LEU A 70 1.37 5.97 -1.94
CA LEU A 70 0.03 5.38 -1.89
C LEU A 70 -0.67 5.87 -0.63
N GLY A 71 -1.84 6.49 -0.76
CA GLY A 71 -2.77 6.60 0.35
C GLY A 71 -3.56 5.30 0.47
N VAL A 72 -3.46 4.62 1.60
CA VAL A 72 -4.03 3.28 1.77
C VAL A 72 -5.06 3.24 2.89
N ALA A 73 -5.96 2.28 2.82
CA ALA A 73 -6.73 1.80 3.96
C ALA A 73 -6.40 0.33 4.15
N TRP A 74 -6.21 -0.10 5.39
CA TRP A 74 -6.16 -1.53 5.72
C TRP A 74 -7.38 -1.92 6.53
N GLN A 75 -7.77 -3.17 6.39
CA GLN A 75 -8.69 -3.79 7.33
C GLN A 75 -7.86 -4.57 8.33
N GLN A 76 -8.00 -4.24 9.61
CA GLN A 76 -7.46 -5.06 10.68
C GLN A 76 -8.08 -6.46 10.57
N GLY A 77 -7.24 -7.48 10.39
CA GLY A 77 -7.58 -8.80 10.88
C GLY A 77 -7.65 -8.73 12.41
N THR A 78 -8.45 -9.58 13.03
CA THR A 78 -8.79 -9.59 14.46
C THR A 78 -7.60 -9.90 15.41
N GLY A 79 -6.35 -9.72 14.98
CA GLY A 79 -5.13 -10.11 15.68
C GLY A 79 -4.19 -8.96 16.11
N ILE A 80 -3.77 -9.05 17.37
CA ILE A 80 -2.61 -8.55 18.18
C ILE A 80 -1.83 -7.27 17.81
N ASN A 81 -1.87 -6.72 16.60
CA ASN A 81 -1.15 -5.47 16.30
C ASN A 81 -2.06 -4.38 15.72
N PRO A 82 -2.67 -3.53 16.56
CA PRO A 82 -3.61 -2.49 16.14
C PRO A 82 -2.97 -1.39 15.28
N HIS A 83 -1.63 -1.40 15.17
CA HIS A 83 -0.84 -0.40 14.45
C HIS A 83 -0.23 -0.91 13.14
N GLY A 84 -0.65 -2.08 12.63
CA GLY A 84 -0.10 -2.77 11.46
C GLY A 84 0.49 -1.83 10.40
N SER A 85 1.80 -1.59 10.50
CA SER A 85 2.54 -0.78 9.54
C SER A 85 3.11 -1.72 8.49
N PHE A 86 2.98 -1.33 7.22
CA PHE A 86 3.66 -2.00 6.13
C PHE A 86 5.16 -1.86 6.37
N GLN A 87 5.87 -2.98 6.51
CA GLN A 87 7.28 -2.95 6.87
C GLN A 87 8.11 -2.55 5.65
N VAL A 88 9.18 -1.79 5.89
CA VAL A 88 10.16 -1.47 4.86
C VAL A 88 10.76 -2.77 4.31
N GLY A 89 10.79 -2.91 2.99
CA GLY A 89 11.25 -4.11 2.30
C GLY A 89 10.15 -5.13 2.00
N ASP A 90 8.94 -4.99 2.56
CA ASP A 90 7.84 -5.89 2.23
C ASP A 90 7.43 -5.74 0.76
N GLU A 91 7.03 -6.87 0.15
CA GLU A 91 6.37 -6.85 -1.14
C GLU A 91 4.86 -6.65 -0.95
N LEU A 92 4.36 -5.56 -1.54
CA LEU A 92 2.96 -5.33 -1.83
C LEU A 92 2.60 -6.09 -3.11
N ARG A 93 1.64 -7.02 -3.03
CA ARG A 93 1.12 -7.75 -4.19
C ARG A 93 -0.36 -7.49 -4.38
N VAL A 94 -0.71 -6.93 -5.54
CA VAL A 94 -2.10 -6.70 -5.95
C VAL A 94 -2.73 -8.03 -6.41
N MET A 95 -3.89 -8.34 -5.88
CA MET A 95 -4.70 -9.52 -6.22
C MET A 95 -6.17 -9.28 -5.86
N PRO A 96 -7.11 -10.16 -6.29
CA PRO A 96 -8.51 -10.06 -5.90
C PRO A 96 -8.69 -10.07 -4.38
N GLU A 97 -9.70 -9.36 -3.87
CA GLU A 97 -9.91 -9.17 -2.43
C GLU A 97 -9.99 -10.49 -1.65
N ALA A 98 -10.77 -11.45 -2.15
CA ALA A 98 -10.95 -12.75 -1.49
C ALA A 98 -9.62 -13.50 -1.32
N ALA A 99 -8.80 -13.54 -2.38
CA ALA A 99 -7.49 -14.18 -2.33
C ALA A 99 -6.49 -13.43 -1.43
N ALA A 100 -6.55 -12.09 -1.46
CA ALA A 100 -5.71 -11.26 -0.60
C ALA A 100 -6.07 -11.43 0.88
N ARG A 101 -7.37 -11.55 1.19
CA ARG A 101 -7.89 -11.84 2.53
C ARG A 101 -7.39 -13.17 3.03
N GLU A 102 -7.64 -14.24 2.26
CA GLU A 102 -7.25 -15.60 2.62
C GLU A 102 -5.75 -15.70 2.92
N LEU A 103 -4.92 -15.07 2.09
CA LEU A 103 -3.47 -15.05 2.30
C LEU A 103 -3.05 -14.23 3.52
N ALA A 104 -3.72 -13.10 3.78
CA ALA A 104 -3.45 -12.29 4.97
C ALA A 104 -3.80 -13.08 6.25
N ASP A 105 -4.98 -13.71 6.28
CA ASP A 105 -5.45 -14.50 7.42
C ASP A 105 -4.53 -15.70 7.68
N TYR A 106 -4.13 -16.43 6.63
CA TYR A 106 -3.15 -17.51 6.73
C TYR A 106 -1.82 -17.05 7.36
N ARG A 107 -1.32 -15.88 6.94
CA ARG A 107 -0.05 -15.31 7.46
C ARG A 107 -0.16 -14.75 8.87
N GLN A 108 -1.36 -14.39 9.35
CA GLN A 108 -1.58 -13.95 10.73
C GLN A 108 -1.69 -15.13 11.70
N ALA A 109 -2.11 -16.30 11.21
CA ALA A 109 -2.23 -17.51 12.01
C ALA A 109 -0.90 -18.26 12.17
N ALA A 110 0.11 -17.95 11.35
CA ALA A 110 1.45 -18.53 11.38
C ALA A 110 2.38 -17.73 12.32
#